data_AF-A0A9X2LEW3-F1
#
_entry.id   AF-A0A9X2LEW3-F1
#
_cell.length_a   1.000
_cell.length_b   1.000
_cell.length_c   1.000
_cell.angle_alpha   90.00
_cell.angle_beta   90.00
_cell.angle_gamma   90.00
#
_symmetry.space_group_name_H-M   'P 1'
#
loop_
_entity.id
_entity.type
_entity.pdbx_description
1 polymer ?
#
loop_
_entity_poly.entity_id
_entity_poly.type
_entity_poly.pdbx_seq_one_letter_code
_entity_poly.pdbx_strand_id
1 'polypeptide(L)'
;MRPTRPAGHIGRTLVVCAASAAVATVGLAVSPAAAAPATTTTAAQAEAGGACTAADLGKRHPFIKTSEVAPTITHFKGWYVTNGSTGTQSVTTSVQTTISVSVGVTGNIEGGFAVETLGQVGASLGLNVQVNYTSTSSTSTSVTWNFRNPGYYGLYKGTKKVTGTYGSLNCNRVQQGDGGWALKWIEGADTGSYTTYTALEEGAVRCEDTVPASSIMRKAQDLLDCGSATATAKHPAGPVPSAKADKARHEAEKAAKAEKSVRATGSRAPATRAALTCQNPVYRIHVPGKPLNWSAPLLANDGIRLRESNWTSAHLDNWRLCNVTERNGVIEASLWNWGNGGCATIPADIANREQAYLTTANCGEDDLQRFYIYRDVPGSSKVGLQNKYTGSMLGHDRYADGELIRQYSSGRQDGTGTYTLIAV
;
A
#
# COMPACT_ATOMS: atom_id res chain seq x y z
N MET A 1 2.21 -56.68 11.77
CA MET A 1 3.03 -57.57 12.63
C MET A 1 4.47 -57.52 12.14
N ARG A 2 5.46 -57.62 13.04
CA ARG A 2 6.91 -57.76 12.74
C ARG A 2 7.29 -59.25 12.63
N PRO A 3 8.37 -59.63 11.92
CA PRO A 3 9.69 -59.84 12.58
C PRO A 3 10.92 -59.48 11.70
N THR A 4 11.86 -58.60 12.12
CA THR A 4 13.19 -58.81 12.81
C THR A 4 14.45 -58.89 11.90
N ARG A 5 15.59 -58.39 12.44
CA ARG A 5 16.95 -58.21 11.84
C ARG A 5 17.83 -59.49 11.86
N PRO A 6 19.05 -59.51 11.27
CA PRO A 6 20.32 -59.03 11.91
C PRO A 6 21.03 -57.91 11.09
N ALA A 7 22.14 -57.23 11.43
CA ALA A 7 23.03 -57.07 12.63
C ALA A 7 24.49 -57.59 12.55
N GLY A 8 25.48 -56.72 12.89
CA GLY A 8 26.95 -56.97 12.99
C GLY A 8 27.76 -56.43 11.80
N HIS A 9 28.96 -55.82 11.89
CA HIS A 9 29.98 -55.60 12.95
C HIS A 9 30.51 -54.12 12.89
N ILE A 10 30.98 -53.41 13.94
CA ILE A 10 32.20 -53.54 14.79
C ILE A 10 33.51 -53.53 13.95
N GLY A 11 34.57 -52.74 14.18
CA GLY A 11 34.89 -51.68 15.18
C GLY A 11 36.42 -51.62 15.47
N ARG A 12 36.91 -50.57 16.17
CA ARG A 12 38.31 -50.37 16.71
C ARG A 12 39.42 -50.02 15.66
N THR A 13 40.55 -49.34 15.96
CA THR A 13 41.04 -48.58 17.16
C THR A 13 42.11 -47.53 16.78
N LEU A 14 42.39 -46.60 17.70
CA LEU A 14 43.52 -45.65 17.69
C LEU A 14 44.91 -46.31 17.70
N VAL A 15 45.91 -45.63 17.11
CA VAL A 15 47.32 -45.67 17.54
C VAL A 15 47.89 -44.25 17.50
N VAL A 16 48.62 -43.88 18.56
CA VAL A 16 49.40 -42.63 18.68
C VAL A 16 50.88 -42.98 18.60
N CYS A 17 51.67 -42.16 17.90
CA CYS A 17 53.11 -42.03 18.12
C CYS A 17 53.56 -40.59 17.81
N ALA A 18 54.62 -40.12 18.47
CA ALA A 18 54.95 -38.71 18.60
C ALA A 18 56.38 -38.36 18.11
N ALA A 19 56.66 -37.05 18.06
CA ALA A 19 57.96 -36.39 17.83
C ALA A 19 58.53 -36.52 16.39
N SER A 20 59.05 -35.46 15.75
CA SER A 20 59.93 -34.42 16.29
C SER A 20 59.83 -33.07 15.56
N ALA A 21 60.52 -32.06 16.07
CA ALA A 21 60.39 -30.65 15.67
C ALA A 21 61.04 -30.28 14.32
N ALA A 22 60.47 -29.25 13.67
CA ALA A 22 61.21 -28.30 12.84
C ALA A 22 60.63 -26.90 13.06
N VAL A 23 61.41 -25.99 13.63
CA VAL A 23 61.01 -24.59 13.84
C VAL A 23 61.23 -23.81 12.55
N ALA A 24 60.16 -23.34 11.93
CA ALA A 24 60.20 -22.41 10.80
C ALA A 24 59.42 -21.14 11.16
N THR A 25 60.11 -20.19 11.80
CA THR A 25 59.58 -18.86 12.08
C THR A 25 59.48 -18.05 10.79
N VAL A 26 58.32 -18.07 10.14
CA VAL A 26 57.94 -17.09 9.10
C VAL A 26 56.86 -16.20 9.69
N GLY A 27 57.21 -14.94 9.95
CA GLY A 27 56.30 -13.97 10.54
C GLY A 27 55.22 -13.54 9.55
N LEU A 28 54.05 -14.19 9.64
CA LEU A 28 52.81 -13.63 9.09
C LEU A 28 52.21 -12.68 10.12
N ALA A 29 52.34 -11.38 9.87
CA ALA A 29 51.62 -10.36 10.61
C ALA A 29 50.12 -10.52 10.33
N VAL A 30 49.42 -11.22 11.22
CA VAL A 30 47.95 -11.25 11.25
C VAL A 30 47.49 -9.88 11.75
N SER A 31 47.36 -8.93 10.82
CA SER A 31 46.56 -7.73 11.05
C SER A 31 45.19 -8.19 11.56
N PRO A 32 44.70 -7.69 12.72
CA PRO A 32 43.33 -7.98 13.12
C PRO A 32 42.43 -7.46 12.01
N ALA A 33 41.70 -8.36 11.35
CA ALA A 33 40.68 -7.99 10.40
C ALA A 33 39.62 -7.22 11.19
N ALA A 34 39.71 -5.88 11.12
CA ALA A 34 38.68 -5.01 11.63
C ALA A 34 37.39 -5.43 10.92
N ALA A 35 36.47 -6.04 11.68
CA ALA A 35 35.14 -6.30 11.20
C ALA A 35 34.52 -4.93 10.90
N ALA A 36 34.57 -4.54 9.61
CA ALA A 36 33.85 -3.38 9.14
C ALA A 36 32.40 -3.55 9.63
N PRO A 37 31.80 -2.52 10.26
CA PRO A 37 30.40 -2.61 10.63
C PRO A 37 29.63 -3.03 9.40
N ALA A 38 28.89 -4.13 9.51
CA ALA A 38 27.96 -4.49 8.46
C ALA A 38 27.02 -3.29 8.33
N THR A 39 27.16 -2.54 7.23
CA THR A 39 26.21 -1.52 6.86
C THR A 39 24.92 -2.27 6.58
N THR A 40 24.08 -2.37 7.61
CA THR A 40 22.65 -2.54 7.45
C THR A 40 22.24 -1.37 6.58
N THR A 41 22.19 -1.63 5.27
CA THR A 41 21.64 -0.71 4.30
C THR A 41 20.16 -0.73 4.61
N THR A 42 19.73 0.12 5.55
CA THR A 42 18.39 0.66 5.55
C THR A 42 18.19 1.12 4.12
N ALA A 43 17.37 0.39 3.36
CA ALA A 43 17.15 0.71 1.96
C ALA A 43 16.73 2.17 1.92
N ALA A 44 17.54 3.01 1.27
CA ALA A 44 17.31 4.45 1.27
C ALA A 44 15.90 4.67 0.75
N GLN A 45 15.03 5.20 1.60
CA GLN A 45 13.62 5.39 1.26
C GLN A 45 13.57 6.28 0.02
N ALA A 46 12.75 5.92 -0.98
CA ALA A 46 12.72 6.65 -2.22
C ALA A 46 12.30 8.11 -1.96
N GLU A 47 13.17 9.06 -2.31
CA GLU A 47 12.98 10.50 -2.14
C GLU A 47 12.90 11.17 -3.51
N ALA A 48 12.02 12.16 -3.66
CA ALA A 48 11.84 12.90 -4.90
C ALA A 48 13.16 13.58 -5.34
N GLY A 49 13.60 13.31 -6.57
CA GLY A 49 14.87 13.80 -7.12
C GLY A 49 16.11 12.98 -6.69
N GLY A 50 15.96 12.02 -5.77
CA GLY A 50 16.97 11.05 -5.40
C GLY A 50 17.31 10.09 -6.55
N ALA A 51 18.50 9.50 -6.51
CA ALA A 51 18.95 8.57 -7.56
C ALA A 51 18.19 7.23 -7.50
N CYS A 52 17.98 6.63 -8.68
CA CYS A 52 17.47 5.26 -8.82
C CYS A 52 18.24 4.52 -9.92
N THR A 53 18.00 3.21 -10.07
CA THR A 53 18.68 2.36 -11.05
C THR A 53 17.69 1.77 -12.05
N ALA A 54 18.17 1.20 -13.15
CA ALA A 54 17.29 0.60 -14.15
C ALA A 54 16.48 -0.61 -13.60
N ALA A 55 16.93 -1.23 -12.50
CA ALA A 55 16.18 -2.26 -11.78
C ALA A 55 14.96 -1.70 -11.02
N ASP A 56 14.90 -0.38 -10.81
CA ASP A 56 13.85 0.32 -10.08
C ASP A 56 12.75 0.88 -11.01
N LEU A 57 12.92 0.79 -12.33
CA LEU A 57 11.89 1.18 -13.31
C LEU A 57 10.56 0.45 -13.10
N GLY A 58 10.61 -0.81 -12.69
CA GLY A 58 9.44 -1.63 -12.35
C GLY A 58 8.89 -1.42 -10.93
N LYS A 59 9.35 -0.41 -10.20
CA LYS A 59 8.97 -0.09 -8.81
C LYS A 59 8.27 1.26 -8.73
N ARG A 60 7.49 1.42 -7.66
CA ARG A 60 6.73 2.62 -7.35
C ARG A 60 6.64 2.77 -5.84
N HIS A 61 6.96 3.96 -5.33
CA HIS A 61 6.92 4.26 -3.90
C HIS A 61 5.93 5.40 -3.62
N PRO A 62 5.23 5.42 -2.49
CA PRO A 62 4.47 6.59 -2.09
C PRO A 62 5.41 7.69 -1.59
N PHE A 63 4.89 8.92 -1.55
CA PHE A 63 5.45 9.99 -0.73
C PHE A 63 4.33 10.87 -0.18
N ILE A 64 4.50 11.37 1.05
CA ILE A 64 3.49 12.18 1.73
C ILE A 64 3.64 13.64 1.32
N LYS A 65 2.56 14.23 0.79
CA LYS A 65 2.52 15.65 0.36
C LYS A 65 2.00 16.56 1.46
N THR A 66 0.95 16.12 2.15
CA THR A 66 0.32 16.86 3.24
C THR A 66 -0.08 15.92 4.37
N SER A 67 -0.16 16.46 5.58
CA SER A 67 -0.60 15.74 6.78
C SER A 67 -1.22 16.72 7.77
N GLU A 68 -2.38 16.36 8.33
CA GLU A 68 -3.10 17.06 9.37
C GLU A 68 -3.42 16.06 10.49
N VAL A 69 -3.21 16.45 11.74
CA VAL A 69 -3.43 15.60 12.92
C VAL A 69 -4.45 16.26 13.83
N ALA A 70 -5.59 15.59 14.06
CA ALA A 70 -6.70 16.11 14.85
C ALA A 70 -7.17 15.11 15.93
N PRO A 71 -7.30 15.53 17.22
CA PRO A 71 -7.86 14.67 18.26
C PRO A 71 -9.33 14.34 17.99
N THR A 72 -9.66 13.05 18.02
CA THR A 72 -10.99 12.50 17.73
C THR A 72 -11.48 11.66 18.91
N ILE A 73 -12.67 11.95 19.41
CA ILE A 73 -13.31 11.20 20.49
C ILE A 73 -14.23 10.15 19.85
N THR A 74 -13.96 8.88 20.12
CA THR A 74 -14.76 7.76 19.59
C THR A 74 -15.90 7.39 20.53
N HIS A 75 -15.67 7.54 21.84
CA HIS A 75 -16.64 7.29 22.90
C HIS A 75 -16.52 8.35 23.99
N PHE A 76 -17.64 8.78 24.57
CA PHE A 76 -17.67 9.81 25.61
C PHE A 76 -18.82 9.60 26.60
N LYS A 77 -18.61 10.05 27.85
CA LYS A 77 -19.66 10.33 28.83
C LYS A 77 -19.17 11.32 29.90
N GLY A 78 -19.97 12.36 30.15
CA GLY A 78 -19.84 13.18 31.36
C GLY A 78 -20.30 12.41 32.60
N TRP A 79 -19.53 12.50 33.69
CA TRP A 79 -19.75 11.76 34.92
C TRP A 79 -19.43 12.61 36.14
N TYR A 80 -20.35 12.69 37.10
CA TYR A 80 -20.20 13.51 38.30
C TYR A 80 -19.85 12.63 39.50
N VAL A 81 -18.72 12.93 40.14
CA VAL A 81 -18.24 12.23 41.34
C VAL A 81 -18.50 13.12 42.54
N THR A 82 -19.40 12.69 43.41
CA THR A 82 -19.71 13.37 44.68
C THR A 82 -18.63 13.11 45.73
N ASN A 83 -18.54 13.98 46.74
CA ASN A 83 -17.72 13.70 47.90
C ASN A 83 -18.25 12.43 48.61
N GLY A 84 -17.37 11.48 48.91
CA GLY A 84 -17.74 10.16 49.44
C GLY A 84 -18.05 9.06 48.40
N SER A 85 -18.05 9.35 47.08
CA SER A 85 -18.14 8.33 46.02
C SER A 85 -16.82 8.13 45.25
N THR A 86 -15.71 8.63 45.78
CA THR A 86 -14.36 8.41 45.23
C THR A 86 -13.96 6.93 45.27
N GLY A 87 -13.10 6.53 44.34
CA GLY A 87 -12.67 5.14 44.14
C GLY A 87 -12.82 4.66 42.69
N THR A 88 -12.66 3.35 42.49
CA THR A 88 -12.77 2.72 41.17
C THR A 88 -14.23 2.54 40.79
N GLN A 89 -14.65 3.13 39.68
CA GLN A 89 -15.98 2.93 39.10
C GLN A 89 -15.86 2.51 37.63
N SER A 90 -16.80 1.71 37.14
CA SER A 90 -16.90 1.34 35.71
C SER A 90 -18.12 2.01 35.10
N VAL A 91 -17.92 2.73 34.00
CA VAL A 91 -18.91 3.63 33.42
C VAL A 91 -19.06 3.34 31.92
N THR A 92 -20.25 2.92 31.51
CA THR A 92 -20.59 2.73 30.10
C THR A 92 -20.63 4.07 29.36
N THR A 93 -19.75 4.22 28.37
CA THR A 93 -19.65 5.37 27.47
C THR A 93 -20.43 5.13 26.18
N SER A 94 -20.97 6.20 25.58
CA SER A 94 -21.69 6.12 24.30
C SER A 94 -20.76 6.40 23.13
N VAL A 95 -20.99 5.72 22.00
CA VAL A 95 -20.29 5.99 20.73
C VAL A 95 -20.59 7.42 20.28
N GLN A 96 -19.54 8.14 19.92
CA GLN A 96 -19.57 9.49 19.35
C GLN A 96 -19.17 9.48 17.87
N THR A 97 -18.20 8.64 17.48
CA THR A 97 -17.70 8.59 16.11
C THR A 97 -17.11 7.21 15.80
N THR A 98 -17.57 6.61 14.70
CA THR A 98 -16.92 5.44 14.10
C THR A 98 -15.74 5.92 13.25
N ILE A 99 -14.56 5.34 13.45
CA ILE A 99 -13.36 5.61 12.64
C ILE A 99 -13.19 4.54 11.57
N SER A 100 -12.48 4.83 10.48
CA SER A 100 -12.14 3.86 9.43
C SER A 100 -10.88 4.28 8.68
N VAL A 101 -9.85 3.44 8.69
CA VAL A 101 -8.59 3.69 7.96
C VAL A 101 -8.83 3.51 6.45
N SER A 102 -8.27 4.39 5.62
CA SER A 102 -8.39 4.34 4.15
C SER A 102 -7.19 4.96 3.43
N VAL A 103 -6.92 4.47 2.21
CA VAL A 103 -5.98 5.06 1.25
C VAL A 103 -6.66 5.06 -0.13
N GLY A 104 -6.59 6.18 -0.84
CA GLY A 104 -7.20 6.32 -2.17
C GLY A 104 -8.73 6.34 -2.15
N VAL A 105 -9.33 6.22 -3.34
CA VAL A 105 -10.78 6.42 -3.55
C VAL A 105 -11.64 5.20 -3.21
N THR A 106 -11.05 4.00 -3.18
CA THR A 106 -11.76 2.72 -2.97
C THR A 106 -11.93 2.37 -1.49
N GLY A 107 -11.22 3.03 -0.57
CA GLY A 107 -11.37 2.84 0.88
C GLY A 107 -10.74 1.57 1.46
N ASN A 108 -10.32 0.62 0.64
CA ASN A 108 -9.62 -0.59 1.08
C ASN A 108 -8.11 -0.40 1.14
N ILE A 109 -7.46 -1.05 2.11
CA ILE A 109 -6.00 -1.15 2.19
C ILE A 109 -5.63 -2.52 1.63
N GLU A 110 -5.57 -2.59 0.30
CA GLU A 110 -5.10 -3.76 -0.44
C GLU A 110 -3.83 -3.36 -1.20
N GLY A 111 -2.83 -4.27 -1.20
CA GLY A 111 -1.55 -4.05 -1.87
C GLY A 111 -0.48 -3.34 -1.03
N GLY A 112 0.78 -3.49 -1.47
CA GLY A 112 1.94 -2.96 -0.75
C GLY A 112 1.96 -1.43 -0.64
N PHE A 113 1.45 -0.72 -1.65
CA PHE A 113 1.55 0.73 -1.73
C PHE A 113 0.74 1.45 -0.65
N ALA A 114 -0.45 0.94 -0.32
CA ALA A 114 -1.30 1.51 0.72
C ALA A 114 -0.66 1.33 2.11
N VAL A 115 -0.10 0.15 2.37
CA VAL A 115 0.62 -0.15 3.63
C VAL A 115 1.87 0.71 3.76
N GLU A 116 2.66 0.83 2.68
CA GLU A 116 3.85 1.68 2.61
C GLU A 116 3.49 3.16 2.83
N THR A 117 2.40 3.64 2.24
CA THR A 117 1.89 5.01 2.42
C THR A 117 1.62 5.29 3.89
N LEU A 118 0.86 4.42 4.57
CA LEU A 118 0.53 4.61 5.98
C LEU A 118 1.76 4.45 6.90
N GLY A 119 2.69 3.57 6.54
CA GLY A 119 4.00 3.48 7.21
C GLY A 119 4.78 4.78 7.14
N GLN A 120 4.84 5.43 5.97
CA GLN A 120 5.48 6.73 5.80
C GLN A 120 4.77 7.86 6.56
N VAL A 121 3.44 7.83 6.67
CA VAL A 121 2.67 8.77 7.52
C VAL A 121 3.07 8.62 8.98
N GLY A 122 3.18 7.38 9.46
CA GLY A 122 3.63 7.10 10.83
C GLY A 122 5.06 7.58 11.08
N ALA A 123 5.98 7.26 10.17
CA ALA A 123 7.38 7.65 10.26
C ALA A 123 7.58 9.17 10.22
N SER A 124 6.94 9.88 9.28
CA SER A 124 7.09 11.34 9.10
C SER A 124 6.50 12.16 10.25
N LEU A 125 5.48 11.64 10.93
CA LEU A 125 4.86 12.30 12.10
C LEU A 125 5.42 11.82 13.44
N GLY A 126 6.27 10.79 13.47
CA GLY A 126 6.69 10.13 14.71
C GLY A 126 5.53 9.47 15.47
N LEU A 127 4.48 9.02 14.75
CA LEU A 127 3.26 8.45 15.31
C LEU A 127 3.12 6.97 14.96
N ASN A 128 2.70 6.16 15.93
CA ASN A 128 2.26 4.79 15.65
C ASN A 128 0.82 4.82 15.12
N VAL A 129 0.67 4.77 13.79
CA VAL A 129 -0.61 4.82 13.07
C VAL A 129 -1.07 3.43 12.65
N GLN A 130 -2.38 3.25 12.51
CA GLN A 130 -2.96 2.01 11.99
C GLN A 130 -2.64 1.86 10.50
N VAL A 131 -1.90 0.80 10.14
CA VAL A 131 -1.53 0.47 8.75
C VAL A 131 -2.45 -0.57 8.11
N ASN A 132 -3.38 -1.14 8.88
CA ASN A 132 -4.38 -2.11 8.42
C ASN A 132 -5.78 -1.49 8.48
N TYR A 133 -6.74 -2.07 7.73
CA TYR A 133 -8.13 -1.63 7.82
C TYR A 133 -8.69 -1.96 9.21
N THR A 134 -8.95 -0.92 10.00
CA THR A 134 -9.62 -1.02 11.29
C THR A 134 -10.77 -0.03 11.36
N SER A 135 -11.93 -0.48 11.79
CA SER A 135 -13.03 0.38 12.23
C SER A 135 -13.33 0.18 13.71
N THR A 136 -13.80 1.22 14.39
CA THR A 136 -14.28 1.07 15.78
C THR A 136 -15.64 0.42 15.83
N SER A 137 -15.93 -0.25 16.96
CA SER A 137 -17.26 -0.79 17.22
C SER A 137 -18.33 0.30 17.22
N SER A 138 -19.52 -0.02 16.73
CA SER A 138 -20.75 0.77 16.86
C SER A 138 -21.47 0.53 18.21
N THR A 139 -20.89 -0.23 19.13
CA THR A 139 -21.43 -0.51 20.46
C THR A 139 -20.80 0.39 21.53
N SER A 140 -21.58 0.77 22.53
CA SER A 140 -21.06 1.38 23.76
C SER A 140 -19.99 0.51 24.42
N THR A 141 -19.03 1.15 25.11
CA THR A 141 -17.95 0.45 25.81
C THR A 141 -17.80 0.94 27.24
N SER A 142 -17.44 0.05 28.16
CA SER A 142 -17.14 0.45 29.55
C SER A 142 -15.75 1.08 29.63
N VAL A 143 -15.65 2.16 30.41
CA VAL A 143 -14.40 2.79 30.86
C VAL A 143 -14.30 2.57 32.35
N THR A 144 -13.15 2.07 32.85
CA THR A 144 -12.95 1.85 34.29
C THR A 144 -11.90 2.80 34.82
N TRP A 145 -12.29 3.66 35.77
CA TRP A 145 -11.42 4.74 36.25
C TRP A 145 -11.45 4.86 37.78
N ASN A 146 -10.34 5.28 38.36
CA ASN A 146 -10.21 5.51 39.81
C ASN A 146 -10.25 7.02 40.11
N PHE A 147 -11.40 7.48 40.59
CA PHE A 147 -11.65 8.89 40.91
C PHE A 147 -11.15 9.21 42.31
N ARG A 148 -10.04 9.93 42.42
CA ARG A 148 -9.45 10.33 43.71
C ARG A 148 -10.04 11.60 44.31
N ASN A 149 -10.65 12.45 43.47
CA ASN A 149 -11.23 13.73 43.86
C ASN A 149 -12.71 13.80 43.42
N PRO A 150 -13.59 14.48 44.17
CA PRO A 150 -14.90 14.85 43.64
C PRO A 150 -14.75 15.84 42.47
N GLY A 151 -15.78 15.93 41.62
CA GLY A 151 -15.80 16.83 40.46
C GLY A 151 -16.56 16.26 39.27
N TYR A 152 -16.63 17.03 38.19
CA TYR A 152 -17.22 16.59 36.92
C TYR A 152 -16.12 16.14 35.96
N TYR A 153 -16.24 14.91 35.46
CA TYR A 153 -15.25 14.22 34.63
C TYR A 153 -15.84 13.88 33.26
N GLY A 154 -15.08 14.15 32.19
CA GLY A 154 -15.31 13.59 30.87
C GLY A 154 -14.55 12.29 30.72
N LEU A 155 -15.25 11.17 30.77
CA LEU A 155 -14.70 9.84 30.48
C LEU A 155 -14.72 9.61 28.97
N TYR A 156 -13.61 9.19 28.39
CA TYR A 156 -13.48 9.09 26.95
C TYR A 156 -12.66 7.87 26.50
N LYS A 157 -12.94 7.44 25.26
CA LYS A 157 -11.97 6.72 24.42
C LYS A 157 -11.77 7.52 23.14
N GLY A 158 -10.54 7.87 22.80
CA GLY A 158 -10.22 8.69 21.64
C GLY A 158 -8.94 8.25 20.93
N THR A 159 -8.61 8.92 19.85
CA THR A 159 -7.40 8.69 19.04
C THR A 159 -7.05 9.99 18.30
N LYS A 160 -5.85 10.11 17.73
CA LYS A 160 -5.53 11.17 16.79
C LYS A 160 -5.86 10.68 15.38
N LYS A 161 -6.84 11.31 14.74
CA LYS A 161 -7.09 11.15 13.31
C LYS A 161 -5.97 11.85 12.54
N VAL A 162 -5.42 11.18 11.54
CA VAL A 162 -4.44 11.73 10.61
C VAL A 162 -5.05 11.69 9.21
N THR A 163 -5.07 12.83 8.53
CA THR A 163 -5.56 12.96 7.15
C THR A 163 -4.58 13.73 6.30
N GLY A 164 -4.54 13.44 5.01
CA GLY A 164 -3.70 14.18 4.09
C GLY A 164 -3.70 13.61 2.69
N THR A 165 -2.72 14.03 1.90
CA THR A 165 -2.53 13.60 0.51
C THR A 165 -1.15 13.01 0.28
N TYR A 166 -1.08 12.06 -0.66
CA TYR A 166 0.13 11.40 -1.13
C TYR A 166 0.28 11.57 -2.64
N GLY A 167 1.51 11.40 -3.14
CA GLY A 167 1.80 11.14 -4.54
C GLY A 167 2.51 9.80 -4.72
N SER A 168 2.84 9.46 -5.96
CA SER A 168 3.75 8.34 -6.27
C SER A 168 5.08 8.83 -6.80
N LEU A 169 6.15 8.10 -6.48
CA LEU A 169 7.47 8.21 -7.07
C LEU A 169 7.71 7.00 -7.99
N ASN A 170 8.15 7.28 -9.20
CA ASN A 170 8.53 6.28 -10.19
C ASN A 170 9.96 6.59 -10.67
N CYS A 171 10.77 5.56 -10.89
CA CYS A 171 12.12 5.75 -11.42
C CYS A 171 12.02 6.11 -12.91
N ASN A 172 12.66 7.21 -13.33
CA ASN A 172 12.67 7.62 -14.74
C ASN A 172 13.91 8.44 -15.09
N ARG A 173 14.20 8.52 -16.40
CA ARG A 173 15.18 9.43 -16.97
C ARG A 173 14.84 10.89 -16.69
N VAL A 174 15.84 11.64 -16.23
CA VAL A 174 15.81 13.10 -16.08
C VAL A 174 17.03 13.68 -16.79
N GLN A 175 16.82 14.72 -17.60
CA GLN A 175 17.90 15.44 -18.25
C GLN A 175 18.63 16.31 -17.21
N GLN A 176 19.96 16.24 -17.21
CA GLN A 176 20.84 17.01 -16.34
C GLN A 176 21.24 18.34 -17.01
N GLY A 177 21.75 19.28 -16.22
CA GLY A 177 22.11 20.63 -16.71
C GLY A 177 23.31 20.66 -17.68
N ASP A 178 24.07 19.58 -17.76
CA ASP A 178 25.15 19.34 -18.73
C ASP A 178 24.64 18.71 -20.05
N GLY A 179 23.32 18.47 -20.17
CA GLY A 179 22.69 17.79 -21.29
C GLY A 179 22.68 16.25 -21.19
N GLY A 180 23.35 15.69 -20.18
CA GLY A 180 23.35 14.27 -19.87
C GLY A 180 21.99 13.77 -19.36
N TRP A 181 21.88 12.45 -19.15
CA TRP A 181 20.68 11.83 -18.60
C TRP A 181 21.04 10.94 -17.42
N ALA A 182 20.25 11.02 -16.36
CA ALA A 182 20.38 10.15 -15.20
C ALA A 182 19.02 9.67 -14.73
N LEU A 183 19.02 8.51 -14.07
CA LEU A 183 17.85 7.95 -13.42
C LEU A 183 17.60 8.60 -12.07
N LYS A 184 16.37 9.11 -11.88
CA LYS A 184 15.90 9.69 -10.62
C LYS A 184 14.49 9.23 -10.31
N TRP A 185 14.17 9.18 -9.02
CA TRP A 185 12.80 9.12 -8.55
C TRP A 185 12.08 10.43 -8.89
N ILE A 186 11.13 10.38 -9.81
CA ILE A 186 10.28 11.52 -10.18
C ILE A 186 8.87 11.32 -9.67
N GLU A 187 8.16 12.42 -9.45
CA GLU A 187 6.72 12.38 -9.18
C GLU A 187 5.97 11.82 -10.42
N GLY A 188 5.22 10.74 -10.20
CA GLY A 188 4.31 10.15 -11.18
C GLY A 188 3.00 10.94 -11.29
N ALA A 189 2.13 10.55 -12.22
CA ALA A 189 0.83 11.21 -12.41
C ALA A 189 -0.14 10.96 -11.23
N ASP A 190 0.07 9.89 -10.46
CA ASP A 190 -0.89 9.46 -9.45
C ASP A 190 -0.77 10.26 -8.15
N THR A 191 -1.92 10.67 -7.65
CA THR A 191 -2.08 11.27 -6.32
C THR A 191 -3.33 10.71 -5.65
N GLY A 192 -3.40 10.80 -4.33
CA GLY A 192 -4.58 10.39 -3.58
C GLY A 192 -4.62 10.98 -2.18
N SER A 193 -5.67 10.67 -1.45
CA SER A 193 -5.84 11.02 -0.04
C SER A 193 -5.76 9.79 0.85
N TYR A 194 -5.42 9.99 2.12
CA TYR A 194 -5.42 8.95 3.13
C TYR A 194 -6.11 9.42 4.40
N THR A 195 -6.64 8.47 5.16
CA THR A 195 -7.10 8.65 6.54
C THR A 195 -6.55 7.50 7.38
N THR A 196 -5.85 7.82 8.47
CA THR A 196 -5.46 6.83 9.48
C THR A 196 -5.65 7.40 10.89
N TYR A 197 -5.39 6.59 11.90
CA TYR A 197 -5.62 6.89 13.30
C TYR A 197 -4.45 6.33 14.12
N THR A 198 -4.12 6.97 15.25
CA THR A 198 -3.22 6.36 16.23
C THR A 198 -3.92 5.25 17.02
N ALA A 199 -3.18 4.56 17.89
CA ALA A 199 -3.79 3.73 18.93
C ALA A 199 -4.92 4.47 19.70
N LEU A 200 -5.91 3.71 20.17
CA LEU A 200 -6.98 4.24 21.03
C LEU A 200 -6.44 4.49 22.45
N GLU A 201 -6.66 5.70 22.94
CA GLU A 201 -6.35 6.15 24.29
C GLU A 201 -7.66 6.23 25.10
N GLU A 202 -7.67 5.63 26.29
CA GLU A 202 -8.77 5.71 27.26
C GLU A 202 -8.35 6.62 28.43
N GLY A 203 -9.27 7.46 28.91
CA GLY A 203 -8.97 8.39 29.99
C GLY A 203 -10.18 9.06 30.62
N ALA A 204 -9.90 9.83 31.66
CA ALA A 204 -10.84 10.80 32.24
C ALA A 204 -10.14 12.15 32.41
N VAL A 205 -10.87 13.24 32.21
CA VAL A 205 -10.38 14.62 32.39
C VAL A 205 -11.44 15.46 33.09
N ARG A 206 -11.05 16.36 33.99
CA ARG A 206 -11.93 17.35 34.63
C ARG A 206 -11.82 18.71 33.95
N CYS A 207 -12.73 19.62 34.28
CA CYS A 207 -12.66 21.00 33.80
C CYS A 207 -11.47 21.80 34.37
N GLU A 208 -10.95 21.45 35.54
CA GLU A 208 -9.83 22.16 36.16
C GLU A 208 -8.46 21.59 35.77
N ASP A 209 -8.42 20.48 35.03
CA ASP A 209 -7.16 19.88 34.58
C ASP A 209 -6.52 20.74 33.47
N THR A 210 -5.23 21.05 33.59
CA THR A 210 -4.50 21.76 32.53
C THR A 210 -3.92 20.75 31.54
N VAL A 211 -4.47 20.71 30.32
CA VAL A 211 -4.11 19.74 29.28
C VAL A 211 -3.70 20.41 27.96
N PRO A 212 -2.79 19.82 27.16
CA PRO A 212 -2.33 20.43 25.91
C PRO A 212 -3.47 20.64 24.90
N ALA A 213 -3.49 21.77 24.21
CA ALA A 213 -4.60 22.17 23.34
C ALA A 213 -4.90 21.17 22.20
N SER A 214 -3.89 20.48 21.66
CA SER A 214 -4.01 19.46 20.61
C SER A 214 -4.25 18.03 21.13
N SER A 215 -4.46 17.86 22.44
CA SER A 215 -4.66 16.54 23.05
C SER A 215 -6.09 16.01 22.92
N ILE A 216 -6.23 14.69 23.03
CA ILE A 216 -7.54 14.02 23.13
C ILE A 216 -8.26 14.47 24.42
N MET A 217 -7.51 14.65 25.52
CA MET A 217 -8.03 15.22 26.77
C MET A 217 -8.67 16.59 26.56
N ARG A 218 -8.04 17.49 25.80
CA ARG A 218 -8.63 18.80 25.52
C ARG A 218 -9.96 18.66 24.77
N LYS A 219 -10.00 17.80 23.75
CA LYS A 219 -11.23 17.53 23.00
C LYS A 219 -12.34 16.96 23.91
N ALA A 220 -11.99 16.17 24.92
CA ALA A 220 -12.92 15.69 25.94
C ALA A 220 -13.38 16.78 26.92
N GLN A 221 -12.54 17.76 27.29
CA GLN A 221 -12.95 18.95 28.06
C GLN A 221 -13.92 19.84 27.26
N ASP A 222 -13.65 20.05 25.97
CA ASP A 222 -14.54 20.84 25.11
C ASP A 222 -15.93 20.18 24.98
N LEU A 223 -16.00 18.84 24.93
CA LEU A 223 -17.27 18.08 25.00
C LEU A 223 -17.94 18.08 26.39
N LEU A 224 -17.19 18.39 27.45
CA LEU A 224 -17.68 18.51 28.82
C LEU A 224 -18.28 19.91 29.10
N ASP A 225 -18.20 20.83 28.13
CA ASP A 225 -18.67 22.24 28.19
C ASP A 225 -18.02 23.06 29.33
N CYS A 226 -16.74 22.81 29.61
CA CYS A 226 -15.95 23.46 30.67
C CYS A 226 -15.72 24.97 30.48
N GLY A 227 -16.23 25.58 29.40
CA GLY A 227 -16.03 26.98 29.05
C GLY A 227 -17.12 27.94 29.53
N SER A 228 -18.21 27.43 30.09
CA SER A 228 -19.33 28.27 30.57
C SER A 228 -19.35 28.39 32.10
N ALA A 229 -19.51 29.61 32.61
CA ALA A 229 -19.72 29.88 34.04
C ALA A 229 -21.07 29.32 34.59
N THR A 230 -21.81 28.63 33.73
CA THR A 230 -23.07 27.94 33.96
C THR A 230 -23.01 26.54 33.32
N ALA A 231 -21.98 25.76 33.68
CA ALA A 231 -21.75 24.38 33.25
C ALA A 231 -22.78 23.37 33.80
N THR A 232 -24.06 23.67 33.64
CA THR A 232 -25.15 22.70 33.58
C THR A 232 -24.99 21.88 32.31
N ALA A 233 -24.73 20.58 32.44
CA ALA A 233 -24.45 19.68 31.33
C ALA A 233 -25.53 19.72 30.23
N LYS A 234 -25.22 20.33 29.08
CA LYS A 234 -26.07 20.30 27.86
C LYS A 234 -26.26 18.90 27.30
N HIS A 235 -25.38 17.96 27.66
CA HIS A 235 -25.61 16.54 27.50
C HIS A 235 -26.25 15.99 28.77
N PRO A 236 -27.59 15.82 28.84
CA PRO A 236 -28.22 15.18 29.98
C PRO A 236 -27.68 13.77 30.16
N ALA A 237 -27.56 13.33 31.41
CA ALA A 237 -27.32 11.92 31.71
C ALA A 237 -28.39 11.08 31.00
N GLY A 238 -27.97 10.26 30.03
CA GLY A 238 -28.89 9.58 29.13
C GLY A 238 -29.92 8.73 29.89
N PRO A 239 -31.21 8.78 29.50
CA PRO A 239 -32.26 8.04 30.20
C PRO A 239 -32.02 6.53 30.12
N VAL A 240 -32.48 5.84 31.17
CA VAL A 240 -32.47 4.37 31.28
C VAL A 240 -33.20 3.75 30.07
N PRO A 241 -32.73 2.62 29.49
CA PRO A 241 -33.29 2.07 28.27
C PRO A 241 -34.80 1.83 28.35
N SER A 242 -35.53 2.29 27.33
CA SER A 242 -36.96 1.96 27.16
C SER A 242 -37.26 1.65 25.69
N ALA A 243 -38.25 0.77 25.48
CA ALA A 243 -38.56 0.13 24.20
C ALA A 243 -38.95 1.07 23.03
N LYS A 244 -39.03 2.39 23.25
CA LYS A 244 -39.16 3.38 22.17
C LYS A 244 -37.87 3.58 21.37
N ALA A 245 -36.69 3.33 21.96
CA ALA A 245 -35.41 3.48 21.27
C ALA A 245 -35.21 2.44 20.15
N ASP A 246 -35.64 1.20 20.38
CA ASP A 246 -35.45 0.10 19.42
C ASP A 246 -36.30 0.25 18.16
N LYS A 247 -37.47 0.91 18.25
CA LYS A 247 -38.31 1.17 17.07
C LYS A 247 -37.68 2.18 16.11
N ALA A 248 -37.15 3.29 16.64
CA ALA A 248 -36.44 4.28 15.82
C ALA A 248 -35.18 3.70 15.16
N ARG A 249 -34.49 2.81 15.86
CA ARG A 249 -33.30 2.08 15.37
C ARG A 249 -33.62 1.21 14.15
N HIS A 250 -34.71 0.44 14.18
CA HIS A 250 -35.11 -0.39 13.05
C HIS A 250 -35.62 0.39 11.83
N GLU A 251 -36.24 1.55 12.04
CA GLU A 251 -36.70 2.41 10.94
C GLU A 251 -35.49 3.08 10.23
N ALA A 252 -34.46 3.50 10.97
CA ALA A 252 -33.22 4.04 10.41
C ALA A 252 -32.37 3.00 9.64
N GLU A 253 -32.25 1.76 10.14
CA GLU A 253 -31.57 0.67 9.43
C GLU A 253 -32.24 0.33 8.08
N LYS A 254 -33.55 0.52 7.98
CA LYS A 254 -34.32 0.27 6.75
C LYS A 254 -34.02 1.33 5.68
N ALA A 255 -33.88 2.60 6.07
CA ALA A 255 -33.49 3.68 5.17
C ALA A 255 -32.04 3.50 4.67
N ALA A 256 -31.08 3.24 5.57
CA ALA A 256 -29.67 3.08 5.21
C ALA A 256 -29.38 1.88 4.28
N LYS A 257 -30.24 0.85 4.26
CA LYS A 257 -30.15 -0.28 3.32
C LYS A 257 -30.77 0.03 1.95
N ALA A 258 -31.69 1.00 1.85
CA ALA A 258 -32.28 1.40 0.57
C ALA A 258 -31.31 2.26 -0.26
N GLU A 259 -30.56 3.18 0.37
CA GLU A 259 -29.66 4.09 -0.36
C GLU A 259 -28.41 3.40 -0.94
N LYS A 260 -27.96 2.29 -0.34
CA LYS A 260 -26.80 1.53 -0.85
C LYS A 260 -27.07 0.72 -2.14
N SER A 261 -28.31 0.64 -2.63
CA SER A 261 -28.63 -0.08 -3.87
C SER A 261 -28.62 0.81 -5.13
N VAL A 262 -28.47 2.13 -5.01
CA VAL A 262 -28.62 3.08 -6.13
C VAL A 262 -27.40 4.00 -6.29
N ARG A 263 -26.20 3.43 -6.53
CA ARG A 263 -25.08 4.15 -7.19
C ARG A 263 -23.93 3.24 -7.68
N ALA A 264 -24.26 2.18 -8.41
CA ALA A 264 -23.27 1.33 -9.06
C ALA A 264 -23.75 0.76 -10.41
N THR A 265 -24.05 1.62 -11.39
CA THR A 265 -23.96 1.30 -12.84
C THR A 265 -24.06 2.60 -13.64
N GLY A 266 -22.92 3.11 -14.06
CA GLY A 266 -22.80 4.23 -15.01
C GLY A 266 -21.88 3.84 -16.16
N SER A 267 -22.08 2.67 -16.76
CA SER A 267 -21.34 2.26 -17.95
C SER A 267 -21.60 3.27 -19.06
N ARG A 268 -20.62 4.13 -19.32
CA ARG A 268 -20.67 5.10 -20.41
C ARG A 268 -20.86 4.33 -21.72
N ALA A 269 -21.86 4.72 -22.51
CA ALA A 269 -22.12 4.11 -23.81
C ALA A 269 -20.83 4.11 -24.67
N PRO A 270 -20.61 3.08 -25.51
CA PRO A 270 -19.37 2.96 -26.27
C PRO A 270 -19.17 4.20 -27.15
N ALA A 271 -18.12 4.97 -26.85
CA ALA A 271 -17.72 6.08 -27.70
C ALA A 271 -17.41 5.53 -29.10
N THR A 272 -17.85 6.23 -30.13
CA THR A 272 -17.56 5.89 -31.53
C THR A 272 -16.06 5.74 -31.71
N ARG A 273 -15.66 4.55 -32.15
CA ARG A 273 -14.28 4.05 -32.17
C ARG A 273 -13.35 5.03 -32.92
N ALA A 274 -12.63 5.87 -32.18
CA ALA A 274 -11.54 6.66 -32.73
C ALA A 274 -10.51 5.72 -33.37
N ALA A 275 -9.99 6.09 -34.53
CA ALA A 275 -9.02 5.26 -35.25
C ALA A 275 -7.73 5.13 -34.42
N LEU A 276 -7.41 3.90 -34.00
CA LEU A 276 -6.21 3.62 -33.21
C LEU A 276 -4.96 3.93 -34.04
N THR A 277 -4.26 5.00 -33.71
CA THR A 277 -3.08 5.47 -34.44
C THR A 277 -1.83 4.81 -33.87
N CYS A 278 -1.44 3.68 -34.45
CA CYS A 278 -0.27 2.92 -34.04
C CYS A 278 1.01 3.39 -34.73
N GLN A 279 2.12 3.37 -34.00
CA GLN A 279 3.44 3.61 -34.58
C GLN A 279 3.84 2.45 -35.52
N ASN A 280 4.75 2.74 -36.46
CA ASN A 280 5.28 1.74 -37.39
C ASN A 280 6.12 0.63 -36.70
N PRO A 281 7.01 0.93 -35.73
CA PRO A 281 7.80 -0.09 -35.07
C PRO A 281 6.93 -1.08 -34.29
N VAL A 282 7.30 -2.34 -34.41
CA VAL A 282 6.76 -3.46 -33.65
C VAL A 282 7.78 -3.84 -32.60
N TYR A 283 7.33 -4.19 -31.40
CA TYR A 283 8.19 -4.46 -30.27
C TYR A 283 7.88 -5.79 -29.59
N ARG A 284 8.92 -6.45 -29.07
CA ARG A 284 8.82 -7.47 -28.01
C ARG A 284 9.08 -6.82 -26.66
N ILE A 285 8.20 -7.09 -25.70
CA ILE A 285 8.37 -6.73 -24.29
C ILE A 285 8.97 -7.96 -23.60
N HIS A 286 10.29 -7.96 -23.38
CA HIS A 286 11.03 -9.14 -22.92
C HIS A 286 11.59 -8.97 -21.49
N VAL A 287 11.80 -10.09 -20.80
CA VAL A 287 12.45 -10.11 -19.48
C VAL A 287 13.97 -9.90 -19.68
N PRO A 288 14.59 -8.87 -19.08
CA PRO A 288 15.94 -8.45 -19.47
C PRO A 288 16.98 -9.57 -19.37
N GLY A 289 17.68 -9.85 -20.48
CA GLY A 289 18.70 -10.91 -20.54
C GLY A 289 18.13 -12.34 -20.49
N LYS A 290 16.84 -12.53 -20.79
CA LYS A 290 16.15 -13.82 -20.80
C LYS A 290 15.29 -13.97 -22.09
N PRO A 291 15.05 -15.20 -22.57
CA PRO A 291 14.27 -15.47 -23.79
C PRO A 291 12.74 -15.29 -23.68
N LEU A 292 12.17 -15.04 -22.49
CA LEU A 292 10.71 -14.93 -22.33
C LEU A 292 10.21 -13.51 -22.60
N ASN A 293 9.08 -13.43 -23.31
CA ASN A 293 8.43 -12.21 -23.79
C ASN A 293 6.96 -12.21 -23.33
N TRP A 294 6.35 -11.03 -23.26
CA TRP A 294 4.90 -10.93 -23.12
C TRP A 294 4.22 -11.44 -24.39
N SER A 295 3.45 -12.51 -24.27
CA SER A 295 2.62 -13.05 -25.35
C SER A 295 1.15 -12.94 -25.01
N ALA A 296 0.38 -12.41 -25.97
CA ALA A 296 -1.06 -12.29 -25.89
C ALA A 296 -1.76 -13.66 -25.88
N PRO A 297 -2.94 -13.76 -25.24
CA PRO A 297 -3.71 -14.98 -25.24
C PRO A 297 -4.32 -15.28 -26.62
N LEU A 298 -4.36 -16.56 -26.98
CA LEU A 298 -5.13 -17.08 -28.12
C LEU A 298 -6.65 -17.08 -27.86
N LEU A 299 -7.05 -17.18 -26.58
CA LEU A 299 -8.43 -17.31 -26.15
C LEU A 299 -8.84 -16.04 -25.38
N ALA A 300 -10.03 -15.51 -25.65
CA ALA A 300 -10.51 -14.23 -25.10
C ALA A 300 -10.60 -14.16 -23.56
N ASN A 301 -10.53 -15.30 -22.86
CA ASN A 301 -10.66 -15.40 -21.40
C ASN A 301 -9.34 -15.82 -20.70
N ASP A 302 -8.20 -15.83 -21.40
CA ASP A 302 -6.88 -16.05 -20.78
C ASP A 302 -6.11 -14.71 -20.60
N GLY A 303 -5.03 -14.72 -19.83
CA GLY A 303 -4.16 -13.56 -19.62
C GLY A 303 -2.95 -13.52 -20.55
N ILE A 304 -2.30 -12.36 -20.60
CA ILE A 304 -0.98 -12.18 -21.21
C ILE A 304 0.05 -12.91 -20.32
N ARG A 305 0.90 -13.72 -20.95
CA ARG A 305 1.85 -14.59 -20.25
C ARG A 305 3.27 -14.41 -20.75
N LEU A 306 4.25 -14.73 -19.91
CA LEU A 306 5.63 -14.95 -20.35
C LEU A 306 5.69 -16.19 -21.23
N ARG A 307 6.17 -16.07 -22.48
CA ARG A 307 6.43 -17.19 -23.39
C ARG A 307 7.73 -17.01 -24.16
N GLU A 308 8.34 -18.12 -24.57
CA GLU A 308 9.39 -18.08 -25.59
C GLU A 308 8.81 -17.66 -26.95
N SER A 309 9.55 -16.85 -27.69
CA SER A 309 9.20 -16.51 -29.07
C SER A 309 9.69 -17.61 -30.01
N ASN A 310 8.77 -18.21 -30.77
CA ASN A 310 9.08 -19.25 -31.75
C ASN A 310 8.13 -19.14 -32.96
N TRP A 311 8.28 -20.03 -33.94
CA TRP A 311 7.48 -19.97 -35.18
C TRP A 311 5.97 -20.19 -34.98
N THR A 312 5.55 -20.81 -33.87
CA THR A 312 4.12 -20.96 -33.50
C THR A 312 3.55 -19.73 -32.79
N SER A 313 4.38 -18.76 -32.39
CA SER A 313 3.93 -17.57 -31.64
C SER A 313 2.99 -16.67 -32.45
N ALA A 314 2.91 -16.80 -33.78
CA ALA A 314 1.93 -16.12 -34.64
C ALA A 314 1.77 -14.60 -34.37
N HIS A 315 2.87 -13.92 -34.07
CA HIS A 315 2.92 -12.49 -33.69
C HIS A 315 2.18 -12.12 -32.37
N LEU A 316 1.81 -13.09 -31.53
CA LEU A 316 1.25 -12.86 -30.20
C LEU A 316 2.26 -12.23 -29.23
N ASP A 317 3.56 -12.39 -29.50
CA ASP A 317 4.68 -11.74 -28.80
C ASP A 317 5.00 -10.33 -29.31
N ASN A 318 4.32 -9.87 -30.36
CA ASN A 318 4.59 -8.60 -31.05
C ASN A 318 3.56 -7.52 -30.69
N TRP A 319 4.04 -6.38 -30.18
CA TRP A 319 3.25 -5.27 -29.66
C TRP A 319 3.58 -3.95 -30.39
N ARG A 320 2.57 -3.15 -30.72
CA ARG A 320 2.75 -1.77 -31.18
C ARG A 320 2.33 -0.79 -30.10
N LEU A 321 3.03 0.34 -30.03
CA LEU A 321 2.62 1.49 -29.23
C LEU A 321 1.64 2.33 -30.06
N CYS A 322 0.46 2.60 -29.50
CA CYS A 322 -0.61 3.33 -30.20
C CYS A 322 -1.18 4.48 -29.38
N ASN A 323 -1.68 5.51 -30.08
CA ASN A 323 -2.13 6.79 -29.53
C ASN A 323 -1.09 7.35 -28.55
N VAL A 324 0.17 7.41 -29.02
CA VAL A 324 1.36 7.66 -28.20
C VAL A 324 1.53 9.16 -27.93
N THR A 325 1.69 9.52 -26.66
CA THR A 325 2.18 10.83 -26.24
C THR A 325 3.43 10.65 -25.38
N GLU A 326 4.33 11.64 -25.36
CA GLU A 326 5.52 11.62 -24.50
C GLU A 326 5.66 12.96 -23.78
N ARG A 327 5.90 12.92 -22.47
CA ARG A 327 6.13 14.11 -21.64
C ARG A 327 7.23 13.83 -20.64
N ASN A 328 8.25 14.69 -20.58
CA ASN A 328 9.39 14.58 -19.66
C ASN A 328 10.06 13.18 -19.69
N GLY A 329 10.13 12.55 -20.86
CA GLY A 329 10.74 11.22 -21.04
C GLY A 329 9.84 10.04 -20.68
N VAL A 330 8.62 10.26 -20.16
CA VAL A 330 7.59 9.24 -19.90
C VAL A 330 6.64 9.16 -21.08
N ILE A 331 6.40 7.95 -21.60
CA ILE A 331 5.46 7.71 -22.69
C ILE A 331 4.11 7.26 -22.12
N GLU A 332 3.00 7.84 -22.59
CA GLU A 332 1.66 7.27 -22.45
C GLU A 332 1.26 6.59 -23.77
N ALA A 333 0.92 5.31 -23.73
CA ALA A 333 0.52 4.55 -24.91
C ALA A 333 -0.49 3.45 -24.59
N SER A 334 -1.21 3.00 -25.61
CA SER A 334 -1.89 1.70 -25.61
C SER A 334 -1.00 0.65 -26.28
N LEU A 335 -1.00 -0.57 -25.74
CA LEU A 335 -0.23 -1.69 -26.27
C LEU A 335 -1.12 -2.57 -27.15
N TRP A 336 -1.04 -2.41 -28.47
CA TRP A 336 -1.79 -3.22 -29.43
C TRP A 336 -1.02 -4.48 -29.80
N ASN A 337 -1.65 -5.65 -29.68
CA ASN A 337 -1.06 -6.91 -30.10
C ASN A 337 -1.26 -7.16 -31.60
N TRP A 338 -0.21 -7.54 -32.32
CA TRP A 338 -0.33 -7.86 -33.74
C TRP A 338 -1.06 -9.19 -33.97
N GLY A 339 -0.68 -10.25 -33.24
CA GLY A 339 -1.23 -11.60 -33.45
C GLY A 339 -2.74 -11.72 -33.25
N ASN A 340 -3.28 -11.17 -32.15
CA ASN A 340 -4.72 -11.25 -31.86
C ASN A 340 -5.51 -9.95 -32.10
N GLY A 341 -4.85 -8.85 -32.47
CA GLY A 341 -5.49 -7.57 -32.79
C GLY A 341 -6.10 -6.81 -31.61
N GLY A 342 -5.99 -7.32 -30.38
CA GLY A 342 -6.49 -6.70 -29.17
C GLY A 342 -5.49 -5.74 -28.51
N CYS A 343 -6.00 -4.85 -27.65
CA CYS A 343 -5.16 -4.01 -26.80
C CYS A 343 -4.99 -4.63 -25.42
N ALA A 344 -3.79 -4.57 -24.85
CA ALA A 344 -3.54 -5.00 -23.47
C ALA A 344 -4.44 -4.20 -22.51
N THR A 345 -5.07 -4.88 -21.56
CA THR A 345 -6.02 -4.29 -20.63
C THR A 345 -5.97 -4.96 -19.27
N ILE A 346 -6.26 -4.21 -18.22
CA ILE A 346 -6.64 -4.76 -16.92
C ILE A 346 -8.17 -4.96 -16.93
N PRO A 347 -8.72 -6.15 -16.59
CA PRO A 347 -10.17 -6.33 -16.51
C PRO A 347 -10.77 -5.52 -15.35
N ALA A 348 -11.83 -4.77 -15.64
CA ALA A 348 -12.40 -3.77 -14.71
C ALA A 348 -12.91 -4.37 -13.37
N ASP A 349 -13.36 -5.62 -13.35
CA ASP A 349 -13.90 -6.33 -12.20
C ASP A 349 -12.82 -6.82 -11.20
N ILE A 350 -11.56 -6.83 -11.62
CA ILE A 350 -10.40 -7.14 -10.80
C ILE A 350 -9.38 -5.97 -10.73
N ALA A 351 -9.63 -4.85 -11.41
CA ALA A 351 -8.69 -3.73 -11.51
C ALA A 351 -8.29 -3.11 -10.16
N ASN A 352 -9.13 -3.23 -9.13
CA ASN A 352 -8.84 -2.75 -7.79
C ASN A 352 -7.98 -3.70 -6.93
N ARG A 353 -7.60 -4.88 -7.45
CA ARG A 353 -6.93 -5.95 -6.71
C ARG A 353 -5.43 -5.98 -7.02
N GLU A 354 -4.63 -6.25 -6.00
CA GLU A 354 -3.23 -6.65 -6.17
C GLU A 354 -3.17 -7.96 -7.00
N GLN A 355 -2.10 -8.15 -7.78
CA GLN A 355 -1.90 -9.33 -8.64
C GLN A 355 -2.99 -9.54 -9.73
N ALA A 356 -3.86 -8.56 -10.01
CA ALA A 356 -4.78 -8.64 -11.14
C ALA A 356 -4.00 -8.85 -12.45
N TYR A 357 -4.42 -9.83 -13.25
CA TYR A 357 -3.71 -10.21 -14.46
C TYR A 357 -4.06 -9.29 -15.63
N LEU A 358 -3.10 -9.11 -16.52
CA LEU A 358 -3.27 -8.40 -17.78
C LEU A 358 -3.89 -9.35 -18.82
N THR A 359 -4.83 -8.89 -19.64
CA THR A 359 -5.40 -9.64 -20.77
C THR A 359 -5.43 -8.76 -22.03
N THR A 360 -6.11 -9.17 -23.10
CA THR A 360 -6.36 -8.36 -24.30
C THR A 360 -7.85 -8.19 -24.53
N ALA A 361 -8.29 -6.97 -24.87
CA ALA A 361 -9.68 -6.67 -25.25
C ALA A 361 -9.73 -5.86 -26.56
N ASN A 362 -10.95 -5.59 -27.04
CA ASN A 362 -11.16 -4.66 -28.14
C ASN A 362 -10.60 -3.27 -27.78
N CYS A 363 -9.73 -2.74 -28.63
CA CYS A 363 -9.11 -1.43 -28.43
C CYS A 363 -10.14 -0.29 -28.39
N GLY A 364 -10.04 0.56 -27.38
CA GLY A 364 -10.80 1.78 -27.21
C GLY A 364 -10.04 2.83 -26.38
N GLU A 365 -10.64 4.01 -26.23
CA GLU A 365 -10.14 5.05 -25.32
C GLU A 365 -10.58 4.76 -23.88
N ASP A 366 -9.78 3.94 -23.20
CA ASP A 366 -10.02 3.48 -21.83
C ASP A 366 -8.68 3.48 -21.07
N ASP A 367 -8.63 4.11 -19.89
CA ASP A 367 -7.41 4.18 -19.08
C ASP A 367 -6.98 2.80 -18.53
N LEU A 368 -7.87 1.80 -18.51
CA LEU A 368 -7.51 0.39 -18.29
C LEU A 368 -6.65 -0.18 -19.43
N GLN A 369 -6.69 0.43 -20.62
CA GLN A 369 -5.90 0.12 -21.81
C GLN A 369 -4.77 1.13 -22.07
N ARG A 370 -4.51 2.06 -21.15
CA ARG A 370 -3.42 3.04 -21.22
C ARG A 370 -2.33 2.71 -20.21
N PHE A 371 -1.09 2.87 -20.64
CA PHE A 371 0.09 2.57 -19.84
C PHE A 371 1.08 3.73 -19.89
N TYR A 372 1.60 4.09 -18.72
CA TYR A 372 2.83 4.88 -18.62
C TYR A 372 4.04 3.95 -18.77
N ILE A 373 4.97 4.32 -19.64
CA ILE A 373 6.19 3.58 -19.92
C ILE A 373 7.37 4.48 -19.51
N TYR A 374 7.98 4.11 -18.39
CA TYR A 374 9.16 4.75 -17.81
C TYR A 374 10.42 4.20 -18.46
N ARG A 375 11.41 5.05 -18.72
CA ARG A 375 12.64 4.69 -19.46
C ARG A 375 13.89 5.03 -18.67
N ASP A 376 14.89 4.17 -18.83
CA ASP A 376 16.22 4.24 -18.20
C ASP A 376 17.01 5.50 -18.61
N VAL A 377 17.50 5.54 -19.85
CA VAL A 377 18.21 6.65 -20.49
C VAL A 377 17.95 6.57 -22.01
N PRO A 378 18.14 7.64 -22.80
CA PRO A 378 18.10 7.53 -24.26
C PRO A 378 19.03 6.42 -24.78
N GLY A 379 18.55 5.61 -25.72
CA GLY A 379 19.28 4.45 -26.26
C GLY A 379 19.19 3.18 -25.42
N SER A 380 18.84 3.26 -24.13
CA SER A 380 18.51 2.06 -23.35
C SER A 380 17.11 1.57 -23.70
N SER A 381 16.99 0.25 -23.88
CA SER A 381 15.73 -0.44 -24.15
C SER A 381 14.99 -0.84 -22.87
N LYS A 382 15.57 -0.62 -21.68
CA LYS A 382 14.95 -0.97 -20.39
C LYS A 382 13.76 -0.07 -20.07
N VAL A 383 12.65 -0.68 -19.65
CA VAL A 383 11.39 -0.02 -19.37
C VAL A 383 10.71 -0.54 -18.11
N GLY A 384 10.02 0.35 -17.41
CA GLY A 384 8.97 0.02 -16.46
C GLY A 384 7.61 0.33 -17.08
N LEU A 385 6.61 -0.50 -16.83
CA LEU A 385 5.24 -0.25 -17.32
C LEU A 385 4.30 -0.09 -16.12
N GLN A 386 3.41 0.89 -16.19
CA GLN A 386 2.40 1.19 -15.19
C GLN A 386 1.05 1.32 -15.88
N ASN A 387 -0.02 0.73 -15.33
CA ASN A 387 -1.36 0.98 -15.83
C ASN A 387 -1.87 2.35 -15.36
N LYS A 388 -2.44 3.14 -16.27
CA LYS A 388 -2.86 4.52 -15.99
C LYS A 388 -4.08 4.61 -15.07
N TYR A 389 -5.02 3.67 -15.18
CA TYR A 389 -6.22 3.66 -14.33
C TYR A 389 -5.94 3.24 -12.89
N THR A 390 -5.11 2.20 -12.69
CA THR A 390 -4.83 1.65 -11.35
C THR A 390 -3.58 2.23 -10.69
N GLY A 391 -2.74 2.95 -11.44
CA GLY A 391 -1.40 3.37 -11.02
C GLY A 391 -0.45 2.21 -10.70
N SER A 392 -0.84 0.96 -10.96
CA SER A 392 -0.06 -0.22 -10.56
C SER A 392 0.99 -0.59 -11.61
N MET A 393 2.18 -0.97 -11.16
CA MET A 393 3.27 -1.40 -12.04
C MET A 393 3.05 -2.84 -12.51
N LEU A 394 3.40 -3.14 -13.76
CA LEU A 394 3.27 -4.47 -14.33
C LEU A 394 4.51 -5.31 -14.01
N GLY A 395 4.32 -6.59 -13.70
CA GLY A 395 5.37 -7.51 -13.26
C GLY A 395 4.95 -8.97 -13.42
N HIS A 396 5.81 -9.89 -12.97
CA HIS A 396 5.54 -11.33 -12.92
C HIS A 396 6.07 -11.94 -11.62
N ASP A 397 5.43 -13.01 -11.14
CA ASP A 397 5.79 -13.61 -9.84
C ASP A 397 7.09 -14.42 -9.88
N ARG A 398 7.38 -15.06 -11.02
CA ARG A 398 8.55 -15.93 -11.24
C ARG A 398 8.93 -15.96 -12.71
N TYR A 399 10.22 -16.12 -12.99
CA TYR A 399 10.70 -16.30 -14.36
C TYR A 399 10.41 -17.74 -14.82
N ALA A 400 9.25 -17.95 -15.47
CA ALA A 400 8.81 -19.25 -15.99
C ALA A 400 7.91 -19.09 -17.22
N ASP A 401 7.97 -20.05 -18.14
CA ASP A 401 7.05 -20.11 -19.28
C ASP A 401 5.60 -20.33 -18.79
N GLY A 402 4.67 -19.56 -19.37
CA GLY A 402 3.27 -19.53 -18.98
C GLY A 402 2.93 -18.69 -17.75
N GLU A 403 3.91 -18.05 -17.09
CA GLU A 403 3.62 -17.16 -15.95
C GLU A 403 2.81 -15.94 -16.39
N LEU A 404 1.84 -15.51 -15.58
CA LEU A 404 0.95 -14.40 -15.93
C LEU A 404 1.62 -13.04 -15.68
N ILE A 405 1.40 -12.10 -16.59
CA ILE A 405 1.70 -10.69 -16.36
C ILE A 405 0.59 -10.12 -15.47
N ARG A 406 1.00 -9.46 -14.38
CA ARG A 406 0.12 -8.96 -13.33
C ARG A 406 0.49 -7.54 -12.91
N GLN A 407 -0.47 -6.83 -12.33
CA GLN A 407 -0.23 -5.53 -11.70
C GLN A 407 0.13 -5.67 -10.21
N TYR A 408 0.99 -4.78 -9.72
CA TYR A 408 1.41 -4.67 -8.33
C TYR A 408 1.45 -3.19 -7.94
N SER A 409 0.85 -2.83 -6.81
CA SER A 409 0.62 -1.43 -6.45
C SER A 409 1.91 -0.62 -6.18
N SER A 410 2.92 -1.24 -5.53
CA SER A 410 4.29 -0.69 -5.40
C SER A 410 5.26 -1.25 -6.45
N GLY A 411 4.78 -2.07 -7.39
CA GLY A 411 5.66 -2.85 -8.27
C GLY A 411 6.43 -3.96 -7.55
N ARG A 412 7.44 -4.49 -8.25
CA ARG A 412 8.18 -5.68 -7.85
C ARG A 412 9.55 -5.34 -7.29
N GLN A 413 9.71 -5.53 -5.98
CA GLN A 413 10.93 -5.15 -5.25
C GLN A 413 12.17 -5.97 -5.66
N ASP A 414 11.96 -7.19 -6.14
CA ASP A 414 12.94 -8.09 -6.76
C ASP A 414 13.29 -7.73 -8.22
N GLY A 415 12.70 -6.68 -8.78
CA GLY A 415 12.99 -6.19 -10.12
C GLY A 415 12.26 -6.89 -11.26
N THR A 416 11.37 -7.86 -10.98
CA THR A 416 10.58 -8.57 -12.02
C THR A 416 9.49 -7.71 -12.69
N GLY A 417 9.44 -6.41 -12.37
CA GLY A 417 8.64 -5.39 -13.07
C GLY A 417 9.41 -4.60 -14.13
N THR A 418 10.73 -4.75 -14.21
CA THR A 418 11.54 -4.12 -15.28
C THR A 418 11.61 -5.05 -16.49
N TYR A 419 11.21 -4.53 -17.65
CA TYR A 419 11.24 -5.21 -18.93
C TYR A 419 12.22 -4.53 -19.88
N THR A 420 12.33 -5.05 -21.09
CA THR A 420 13.12 -4.44 -22.15
C THR A 420 12.33 -4.48 -23.46
N LEU A 421 12.25 -3.34 -24.14
CA LEU A 421 11.48 -3.13 -25.35
C LEU A 421 12.42 -3.24 -26.57
N ILE A 422 12.40 -4.39 -27.26
CA ILE A 422 13.19 -4.64 -28.49
C ILE A 422 12.30 -4.40 -29.70
N ALA A 423 12.77 -3.62 -30.68
CA ALA A 423 12.12 -3.53 -31.99
C ALA A 423 12.38 -4.81 -32.83
N VAL A 424 11.37 -5.26 -33.58
CA VAL A 424 11.36 -6.49 -34.40
C VAL A 424 11.13 -6.16 -35.86
#